data_AF-A0A920AYF0-F1
#
_entry.id   AF-A0A920AYF0-F1
#
_cell.length_a   1.000
_cell.length_b   1.000
_cell.length_c   1.000
_cell.angle_alpha   90.00
_cell.angle_beta   90.00
_cell.angle_gamma   90.00
#
_symmetry.space_group_name_H-M   'P 1'
#
loop_
_entity.id
_entity.type
_entity.pdbx_description
1 polymer ?
#
loop_
_entity_poly.entity_id
_entity_poly.type
_entity_poly.pdbx_seq_one_letter_code
_entity_poly.pdbx_strand_id
1 'polypeptide(L)' 'MQGVKIDDKHIEVIVRQMMQKVSIDDVGDSNFLPKDRINRAEFFEMKRNYKMVFVTDAGILS' A
#
# COMPACT_ATOMS: atom_id res chain seq x y z
N MET A 1 -18.36 0.38 28.50
CA MET A 1 -17.06 0.21 27.80
C MET A 1 -17.23 -0.91 26.79
N GLN A 2 -17.03 -0.64 25.50
CA GLN A 2 -17.20 -1.63 24.44
C GLN A 2 -16.17 -2.74 24.63
N GLY A 3 -16.60 -3.85 25.22
CA GLY A 3 -15.79 -5.03 25.54
C GLY A 3 -15.48 -5.90 24.34
N VAL A 4 -15.17 -5.30 23.19
CA VAL A 4 -14.54 -6.04 22.11
C VAL A 4 -13.08 -6.20 22.53
N LYS A 5 -12.74 -7.35 23.13
CA LYS A 5 -11.35 -7.77 23.22
C LYS A 5 -10.82 -7.70 21.79
N ILE A 6 -9.84 -6.83 21.54
CA ILE A 6 -9.15 -6.78 20.26
C ILE A 6 -8.42 -8.12 20.15
N ASP A 7 -9.12 -9.11 19.59
CA ASP A 7 -8.60 -10.45 19.32
C ASP A 7 -7.49 -10.32 18.28
N ASP A 8 -6.52 -11.23 18.24
CA ASP A 8 -5.33 -11.14 17.36
C ASP A 8 -5.71 -10.94 15.88
N LYS A 9 -6.89 -11.42 15.48
CA LYS A 9 -7.49 -11.21 14.16
C LYS A 9 -7.72 -9.72 13.83
N HIS A 10 -8.07 -8.88 14.81
CA HIS A 10 -8.24 -7.45 14.58
C HIS A 10 -6.91 -6.77 14.30
N ILE A 11 -5.86 -7.13 15.05
CA ILE A 11 -4.50 -6.63 14.81
C ILE A 11 -4.03 -7.11 13.43
N GLU A 12 -4.27 -8.38 13.08
CA GLU A 12 -3.95 -8.93 11.77
C GLU A 12 -4.65 -8.16 10.64
N VAL A 13 -5.95 -7.89 10.76
CA VAL A 13 -6.71 -7.12 9.77
C VAL A 13 -6.21 -5.67 9.67
N ILE A 14 -5.87 -5.03 10.80
CA ILE A 14 -5.32 -3.67 10.82
C ILE A 14 -3.94 -3.63 10.17
N VAL A 15 -3.03 -4.54 10.52
CA VAL A 15 -1.69 -4.63 9.92
C VAL A 15 -1.79 -4.94 8.43
N ARG A 16 -2.70 -5.83 8.04
CA ARG A 16 -2.97 -6.12 6.61
C ARG A 16 -3.49 -4.89 5.87
N GLN A 17 -4.35 -4.08 6.48
CA GLN A 17 -4.81 -2.81 5.88
C GLN A 17 -3.70 -1.75 5.85
N MET A 18 -2.82 -1.69 6.86
CA MET A 18 -1.66 -0.79 6.89
C MET A 18 -0.59 -1.15 5.85
N MET A 19 -0.42 -2.45 5.56
CA MET A 19 0.52 -2.99 4.56
C MET A 19 0.00 -2.93 3.11
N GLN A 20 -1.19 -2.36 2.86
CA GLN A 20 -1.77 -2.25 1.51
C GLN A 20 -1.22 -1.08 0.68
N LYS A 21 -0.30 -0.28 1.25
CA LYS A 21 0.31 0.84 0.54
C LYS A 21 1.54 0.38 -0.23
N VAL A 22 1.58 0.72 -1.52
CA VAL A 22 2.74 0.54 -2.38
C VAL A 22 3.42 1.89 -2.58
N SER A 23 4.75 1.91 -2.64
CA SER A 23 5.53 3.10 -2.96
C SER A 23 5.84 3.11 -4.46
N ILE A 24 5.61 4.25 -5.12
CA ILE A 24 5.97 4.44 -6.52
C ILE A 24 7.43 4.89 -6.59
N ASP A 25 8.28 4.16 -7.32
CA ASP A 25 9.69 4.51 -7.48
C ASP A 25 9.91 5.33 -8.76
N ASP A 26 9.26 4.92 -9.86
CA ASP A 26 9.23 5.66 -11.12
C ASP A 26 7.79 5.91 -11.56
N VAL A 27 7.47 7.19 -11.73
CA VAL A 27 6.13 7.70 -12.05
C VAL A 27 5.81 7.61 -13.55
N GLY A 28 6.81 7.35 -14.41
CA GLY A 28 6.62 7.27 -15.87
C GLY A 28 5.86 8.49 -16.43
N ASP A 29 4.79 8.24 -17.18
CA ASP A 29 3.93 9.28 -17.78
C ASP A 29 2.79 9.76 -16.86
N SER A 30 2.79 9.37 -15.57
CA SER A 30 1.76 9.76 -14.63
C SER A 30 2.09 11.08 -13.90
N ASN A 31 1.08 11.74 -13.34
CA ASN A 31 1.24 12.99 -12.58
C ASN A 31 1.61 12.79 -11.10
N PHE A 32 2.13 11.63 -10.71
CA PHE A 32 2.48 11.36 -9.30
C PHE A 32 3.85 11.91 -8.94
N LEU A 33 4.09 12.09 -7.64
CA LEU A 33 5.43 12.37 -7.14
C LEU A 33 6.14 11.03 -6.84
N PRO A 34 7.45 10.93 -7.13
CA PRO A 34 8.25 9.79 -6.69
C PRO A 34 8.11 9.61 -5.16
N LYS A 35 7.95 8.35 -4.73
CA LYS A 35 7.70 7.93 -3.33
C LYS A 35 6.31 8.19 -2.78
N ASP A 36 5.34 8.58 -3.61
CA ASP A 36 3.94 8.58 -3.19
C ASP A 36 3.49 7.19 -2.76
N ARG A 37 2.76 7.13 -1.63
CA ARG A 37 2.22 5.89 -1.05
C ARG A 37 0.74 5.78 -1.38
N ILE A 38 0.43 5.04 -2.44
CA ILE A 38 -0.95 4.82 -2.90
C ILE A 38 -1.45 3.42 -2.51
N ASN A 39 -2.76 3.23 -2.49
CA ASN A 39 -3.32 1.91 -2.22
C ASN A 39 -3.07 0.98 -3.41
N ARG A 40 -2.85 -0.30 -3.11
CA ARG A 40 -2.63 -1.33 -4.13
C ARG A 40 -3.78 -1.42 -5.16
N ALA A 41 -5.02 -1.15 -4.76
CA ALA A 41 -6.17 -1.13 -5.66
C ALA A 41 -6.11 0.03 -6.68
N GLU A 42 -5.86 1.25 -6.20
CA GLU A 42 -5.69 2.45 -7.03
C GLU A 42 -4.51 2.27 -8.00
N PHE A 43 -3.42 1.65 -7.53
CA PHE A 43 -2.29 1.30 -8.39
C PHE A 43 -2.67 0.36 -9.55
N PHE A 44 -3.46 -0.69 -9.30
CA PHE A 44 -3.86 -1.63 -10.35
C PHE A 44 -4.79 -1.00 -11.39
N GLU A 45 -5.61 -0.03 -10.98
CA GLU A 45 -6.41 0.79 -11.88
C GLU A 45 -5.50 1.68 -12.74
N MET A 46 -4.54 2.35 -12.13
CA MET A 46 -3.60 3.23 -12.82
C MET A 46 -2.66 2.50 -13.78
N LYS A 47 -2.15 1.33 -13.40
CA LYS A 47 -1.25 0.52 -14.25
C LYS A 47 -1.88 0.12 -15.59
N ARG A 48 -3.23 0.09 -15.66
CA ARG A 48 -3.92 -0.14 -16.94
C ARG A 48 -3.77 1.05 -17.89
N ASN A 49 -3.65 2.26 -17.34
CA ASN A 49 -3.61 3.51 -18.09
C ASN A 49 -2.18 4.06 -18.26
N TYR A 50 -1.25 3.72 -17.35
CA TYR A 50 0.11 4.26 -17.32
C TYR A 50 1.16 3.16 -17.14
N LYS A 51 2.33 3.32 -17.77
CA LYS A 51 3.52 2.49 -17.48
C LYS A 51 4.24 3.07 -16.27
N MET A 52 4.31 2.31 -15.17
CA MET A 52 4.93 2.74 -13.91
C MET A 52 5.73 1.57 -13.29
N VAL A 53 6.79 1.87 -12.53
CA VAL A 53 7.63 0.87 -11.82
C VAL A 53 7.36 0.95 -10.32
N PHE A 54 7.23 -0.21 -9.66
CA PHE A 54 6.91 -0.29 -8.23
C PHE A 54 8.08 -0.88 -7.43
N VAL A 55 8.29 -0.34 -6.23
CA VAL A 55 9.14 -0.95 -5.21
C VAL A 55 8.26 -1.33 -4.03
N THR A 56 8.17 -2.64 -3.78
CA THR A 56 7.60 -3.15 -2.54
C THR A 56 8.69 -3.03 -1.49
N ASP A 57 8.78 -1.88 -0.82
CA ASP A 57 9.50 -1.80 0.45
C ASP A 57 8.62 -2.48 1.51
N ALA A 58 8.48 -3.80 1.36
CA ALA A 58 7.99 -4.64 2.42
C ALA A 58 9.12 -4.64 3.44
N GLY A 59 9.04 -3.75 4.42
CA GLY A 59 9.91 -3.75 5.58
C GLY A 59 9.80 -5.10 6.29
N ILE A 60 10.55 -6.08 5.80
CA ILE A 60 11.17 -7.06 6.66
C ILE A 60 12.27 -6.25 7.32
N LEU A 61 12.02 -5.83 8.57
CA LEU A 61 13.07 -5.32 9.44
C LEU A 61 14.24 -6.32 9.39
N SER A 62 15.32 -5.92 8.72
CA SER A 62 16.65 -6.52 8.84
C SER A 62 17.55 -5.57 9.59
#